data_AF-A0AAC9JE46-F1
#
_entry.id   AF-A0AAC9JE46-F1
#
_cell.length_a   1.000
_cell.length_b   1.000
_cell.length_c   1.000
_cell.angle_alpha   90.00
_cell.angle_beta   90.00
_cell.angle_gamma   90.00
#
_symmetry.space_group_name_H-M   'P 1'
#
loop_
_entity.id
_entity.type
_entity.pdbx_description
1 polymer ?
#
loop_
_entity_poly.entity_id
_entity_poly.type
_entity_poly.pdbx_seq_one_letter_code
_entity_poly.pdbx_strand_id
1 'polypeptide(L)' 'MQQNASRRDDYCTTEVTVDEVEARTGLDIMPILPVESESSVEGKLGGLSLQLGCS' A
#
# COMPACT_ATOMS: atom_id res chain seq x y z
N MET A 1 -15.67 -6.73 -6.40
CA MET A 1 -14.43 -6.14 -6.95
C MET A 1 -14.47 -6.24 -8.46
N GLN A 2 -14.33 -5.13 -9.17
CA GLN A 2 -14.23 -5.10 -10.62
C GLN A 2 -12.81 -4.64 -10.97
N GLN A 3 -12.04 -5.51 -11.60
CA GLN A 3 -10.67 -5.23 -12.01
C GLN A 3 -10.72 -4.59 -13.40
N ASN A 4 -10.30 -3.34 -13.51
CA ASN A 4 -10.36 -2.55 -14.74
C ASN A 4 -9.00 -1.99 -15.17
N ALA A 5 -7.91 -2.37 -14.49
CA ALA A 5 -6.57 -1.96 -14.85
C ALA A 5 -6.16 -2.54 -16.22
N SER A 6 -5.62 -1.70 -17.08
CA SER A 6 -5.03 -2.09 -18.36
C SER A 6 -3.65 -2.69 -18.18
N ARG A 7 -3.19 -3.47 -19.17
CA ARG A 7 -1.83 -4.03 -19.20
C ARG A 7 -0.72 -2.96 -19.20
N ARG A 8 -1.03 -1.73 -19.64
CA ARG A 8 -0.07 -0.63 -19.75
C ARG A 8 -0.35 0.50 -18.77
N ASP A 9 -1.21 0.29 -17.77
CA ASP A 9 -1.47 1.31 -16.78
C ASP A 9 -0.19 1.64 -16.00
N ASP A 10 -0.07 2.91 -15.66
CA ASP A 10 1.05 3.39 -14.87
C ASP A 10 0.85 3.02 -13.39
N TYR A 11 1.63 2.05 -12.93
CA TYR A 11 1.58 1.57 -11.56
C TYR A 11 1.93 2.67 -10.54
N CYS A 12 2.67 3.70 -10.94
CA CYS A 12 3.04 4.82 -10.08
C CYS A 12 1.83 5.65 -9.61
N THR A 13 0.69 5.52 -10.30
CA THR A 13 -0.57 6.19 -9.92
C THR A 13 -1.43 5.39 -8.95
N THR A 14 -0.97 4.20 -8.55
CA THR A 14 -1.78 3.23 -7.76
C THR A 14 -1.23 2.92 -6.38
N GLU A 15 -0.19 3.64 -5.92
CA GLU A 15 0.37 3.47 -4.59
C GLU A 15 -0.66 3.88 -3.51
N VAL A 16 -0.83 3.02 -2.52
CA VAL A 16 -1.73 3.22 -1.37
C VAL A 16 -1.01 2.80 -0.08
N THR A 17 -1.56 3.19 1.06
CA THR A 17 -1.05 2.78 2.36
C THR A 17 -1.47 1.34 2.67
N VAL A 18 -0.77 0.69 3.61
CA VAL A 18 -1.15 -0.66 4.06
C VAL A 18 -2.48 -0.61 4.81
N ASP A 19 -2.70 0.41 5.64
CA ASP A 19 -3.99 0.68 6.31
C ASP A 19 -5.18 0.67 5.33
N GLU A 20 -5.02 1.25 4.14
CA GLU A 20 -6.09 1.29 3.14
C GLU A 20 -6.41 -0.11 2.61
N VAL A 21 -5.39 -0.95 2.42
CA VAL A 21 -5.55 -2.35 2.00
C VAL A 21 -6.26 -3.15 3.10
N GLU A 22 -5.85 -2.98 4.35
CA GLU A 22 -6.46 -3.66 5.50
C GLU A 22 -7.92 -3.26 5.68
N ALA A 23 -8.23 -1.96 5.61
CA ALA A 23 -9.60 -1.45 5.72
C ALA A 23 -10.54 -2.02 4.64
N ARG A 24 -10.01 -2.32 3.44
CA ARG A 24 -10.78 -2.91 2.34
C ARG A 24 -10.91 -4.42 2.41
N THR A 25 -9.99 -5.10 3.09
CA THR A 25 -9.87 -6.57 3.06
C THR A 25 -10.27 -7.23 4.38
N GLY A 26 -10.14 -6.53 5.51
CA GLY A 26 -10.27 -7.09 6.85
C GLY A 26 -9.10 -7.97 7.27
N LEU A 27 -7.96 -7.87 6.60
CA LEU A 27 -6.72 -8.57 6.93
C LEU A 27 -5.80 -7.68 7.76
N ASP A 28 -4.93 -8.32 8.54
CA ASP A 28 -3.77 -7.73 9.22
C ASP A 28 -2.52 -8.23 8.48
N ILE A 29 -1.81 -7.33 7.80
CA ILE A 29 -0.71 -7.59 6.87
C ILE A 29 0.62 -7.68 7.61
N MET A 30 0.83 -6.88 8.66
CA MET A 30 2.05 -6.94 9.49
C MET A 30 1.76 -7.27 10.97
N PRO A 31 1.16 -8.44 11.28
CA PRO A 31 0.62 -8.79 12.61
C PRO A 31 1.66 -8.95 13.73
N ILE A 32 2.95 -8.88 13.38
CA ILE A 32 4.07 -9.04 14.32
C ILE A 32 4.58 -7.65 14.77
N LEU A 33 4.19 -6.57 14.08
CA LEU A 33 4.58 -5.23 14.47
C LEU A 33 3.87 -4.81 15.78
N PRO A 34 4.56 -4.13 16.69
CA PRO A 34 3.92 -3.43 17.79
C PRO A 34 2.99 -2.33 17.26
N VAL A 35 1.86 -2.10 17.93
CA VAL A 35 0.84 -1.11 17.54
C VAL A 35 1.41 0.28 17.31
N GLU A 36 2.41 0.70 18.09
CA GLU A 36 3.08 1.99 17.90
C GLU A 36 3.87 2.08 16.58
N SER A 37 4.41 0.95 16.11
CA SER A 37 5.18 0.86 14.86
C SER A 37 4.27 0.69 13.66
N GLU A 38 3.17 -0.05 13.83
CA GLU A 38 2.12 -0.27 12.84
C GLU A 38 1.62 1.07 12.27
N SER A 39 1.16 2.00 13.13
CA SER A 39 0.69 3.33 12.67
C SER A 39 1.76 4.15 11.92
N SER A 40 3.04 3.93 12.21
CA SER A 40 4.15 4.67 11.60
C SER A 40 4.55 4.08 10.24
N VAL A 41 4.37 2.78 10.05
CA VAL A 41 4.75 2.03 8.84
C VAL A 41 3.58 1.90 7.89
N GLU A 42 2.41 1.50 8.39
CA GLU A 42 1.28 1.11 7.58
C GLU A 42 0.40 2.29 7.18
N GLY A 43 0.34 3.34 8.01
CA GLY A 43 -0.44 4.56 7.76
C GLY A 43 0.21 5.58 6.84
N LYS A 44 1.37 5.28 6.23
CA LYS A 44 2.10 6.21 5.36
C LYS A 44 2.60 5.51 4.10
N LEU A 45 2.74 6.28 3.02
CA LEU A 45 3.44 5.80 1.83
C LEU A 45 4.94 5.64 2.16
N GLY A 46 5.48 4.46 1.88
CA GLY A 46 6.87 4.11 2.20
C GLY A 46 7.92 4.70 1.26
N GLY A 47 7.51 5.21 0.09
CA GLY A 47 8.41 5.87 -0.88
C GLY A 47 9.35 4.93 -1.64
N LEU A 48 9.19 3.61 -1.49
CA LEU A 48 9.89 2.60 -2.30
C LEU A 48 9.56 2.75 -3.80
N SER A 49 8.39 3.29 -4.14
CA SER A 49 7.98 3.62 -5.50
C SER A 49 9.01 4.48 -6.22
N LEU A 50 9.63 5.46 -5.54
CA LEU A 50 10.70 6.29 -6.10
C LEU A 50 11.92 5.46 -6.53
N GLN A 51 12.27 4.43 -5.76
CA GLN A 51 13.40 3.53 -6.08
C GLN A 51 13.06 2.55 -7.21
N LEU A 52 11.76 2.32 -7.46
CA LEU A 52 11.25 1.48 -8.54
C LEU A 52 11.07 2.25 -9.85
N GLY A 53 11.27 3.57 -9.85
CA GLY A 53 11.23 4.42 -11.05
C GLY A 53 10.00 5.30 -11.15
N CYS A 54 9.21 5.44 -10.09
CA CYS A 54 8.14 6.43 -10.01
C CYS A 54 8.69 7.84 -9.73
N SER A 55 8.02 8.86 -10.26
CA SER A 55 8.41 10.26 -10.15
C SER A 55 7.21 11.17 -9.95
#